data_AF-G9XFG5-F1
#
_entry.id   AF-G9XFG5-F1
#
_cell.length_a   1.000
_cell.length_b   1.000
_cell.length_c   1.000
_cell.angle_alpha   90.00
_cell.angle_beta   90.00
_cell.angle_gamma   90.00
#
_symmetry.space_group_name_H-M   'P 1'
#
loop_
_entity.id
_entity.type
_entity.pdbx_description
1 polymer ?
#
loop_
_entity_poly.entity_id
_entity_poly.type
_entity_poly.pdbx_seq_one_letter_code
_entity_poly.pdbx_strand_id
1 'polypeptide(L)'
;MLNEFNEKQKEMEISKMNKKAEDVVTTAVAAAAAIGGVPIPFADAPLLISAQVAMMAKISDVYKIDIGKDGLKMLAVAALGAGGGGFIGRVIANNLLKCIPFGGPLIGGLISGATAAAITLSMGNSFIAVCKKVKLGELIYSDIISTKGVSYMTGEFEKQMKKNKK
;
A
#
# COMPACT_ATOMS: atom_id res chain seq x y z
N MET A 1 -7.81 31.08 -20.33
CA MET A 1 -9.19 30.54 -20.44
C MET A 1 -9.27 29.08 -20.86
N LEU A 2 -8.97 28.66 -22.10
CA LEU A 2 -9.08 27.24 -22.51
C LEU A 2 -8.10 26.31 -21.77
N ASN A 3 -6.84 26.73 -21.57
CA ASN A 3 -5.86 25.94 -20.82
C ASN A 3 -6.23 25.81 -19.33
N GLU A 4 -6.65 26.91 -18.69
CA GLU A 4 -7.09 26.89 -17.28
C GLU A 4 -8.33 26.00 -17.07
N PHE A 5 -9.26 25.97 -18.04
CA PHE A 5 -10.42 25.09 -17.98
C PHE A 5 -10.00 23.61 -18.10
N ASN A 6 -9.10 23.29 -19.03
CA ASN A 6 -8.57 21.94 -19.21
C ASN A 6 -7.77 21.46 -17.99
N GLU A 7 -6.97 22.33 -17.38
CA GLU A 7 -6.24 22.03 -16.14
C GLU A 7 -7.19 21.76 -14.98
N LYS A 8 -8.22 22.61 -14.78
CA LYS A 8 -9.25 22.38 -13.75
C LYS A 8 -10.01 21.08 -13.96
N GLN A 9 -10.32 20.70 -15.20
CA GLN A 9 -10.94 19.41 -15.51
C GLN A 9 -10.00 18.25 -15.16
N LYS A 10 -8.71 18.36 -15.52
CA LYS A 10 -7.70 17.34 -15.21
C LYS A 10 -7.52 17.17 -13.69
N GLU A 11 -7.46 18.27 -12.94
CA GLU A 11 -7.37 18.25 -11.47
C GLU A 11 -8.61 17.64 -10.83
N MET A 12 -9.80 17.99 -11.32
CA MET A 12 -11.07 17.46 -10.81
C MET A 12 -11.19 15.95 -11.08
N GLU A 13 -10.79 15.49 -12.26
CA GLU A 13 -10.76 14.06 -12.61
C GLU A 13 -9.76 13.30 -11.72
N ILE A 14 -8.55 13.81 -11.55
CA ILE A 14 -7.54 13.20 -10.65
C ILE A 14 -8.06 13.16 -9.21
N SER A 15 -8.73 14.22 -8.74
CA SER A 15 -9.31 14.26 -7.40
C SER A 15 -10.40 13.19 -7.20
N LYS A 16 -11.29 12.99 -8.17
CA LYS A 16 -12.29 11.91 -8.14
C LYS A 16 -11.63 10.52 -8.12
N MET A 17 -10.57 10.33 -8.91
CA MET A 17 -9.83 9.08 -8.97
C MET A 17 -9.12 8.80 -7.64
N ASN A 18 -8.50 9.81 -7.02
CA ASN A 18 -7.88 9.68 -5.69
C ASN A 18 -8.91 9.22 -4.66
N LYS A 19 -10.09 9.86 -4.59
CA LYS A 19 -11.14 9.46 -3.63
C LYS A 19 -11.58 8.00 -3.80
N LYS A 20 -11.83 7.58 -5.04
CA LYS A 20 -12.19 6.18 -5.33
C LYS A 20 -11.09 5.20 -4.95
N ALA A 21 -9.83 5.58 -5.16
CA ALA A 21 -8.70 4.75 -4.77
C ALA A 21 -8.53 4.69 -3.25
N GLU A 22 -8.74 5.81 -2.53
CA GLU A 22 -8.75 5.87 -1.07
C GLU A 22 -9.85 4.99 -0.47
N ASP A 23 -11.03 4.91 -1.08
CA ASP A 23 -12.11 4.00 -0.65
C ASP A 23 -11.69 2.52 -0.78
N VAL A 24 -11.01 2.16 -1.88
CA VAL A 24 -10.44 0.82 -2.08
C VAL A 24 -9.41 0.50 -1.00
N VAL A 25 -8.51 1.44 -0.70
CA VAL A 25 -7.50 1.30 0.36
C VAL A 25 -8.19 1.15 1.72
N THR A 26 -9.17 1.98 2.04
CA THR A 26 -9.89 1.94 3.32
C THR A 26 -10.58 0.60 3.52
N THR A 27 -11.19 0.05 2.47
CA THR A 27 -11.82 -1.28 2.50
C THR A 27 -10.78 -2.37 2.75
N ALA A 28 -9.64 -2.32 2.05
CA ALA A 28 -8.56 -3.28 2.23
C ALA A 28 -7.92 -3.18 3.64
N VAL A 29 -7.81 -1.97 4.19
CA VAL A 29 -7.32 -1.70 5.54
C VAL A 29 -8.26 -2.28 6.59
N ALA A 30 -9.58 -2.09 6.44
CA ALA A 30 -10.57 -2.68 7.33
C ALA A 30 -10.51 -4.21 7.29
N ALA A 31 -10.39 -4.80 6.10
CA ALA A 31 -10.22 -6.24 5.93
C ALA A 31 -8.91 -6.72 6.60
N ALA A 32 -7.80 -6.02 6.40
CA ALA A 32 -6.51 -6.35 7.02
C ALA A 32 -6.54 -6.22 8.55
N ALA A 33 -7.25 -5.23 9.09
CA ALA A 33 -7.44 -5.06 10.53
C ALA A 33 -8.23 -6.23 11.14
N ALA A 34 -9.30 -6.65 10.46
CA ALA A 34 -10.14 -7.76 10.88
C ALA A 34 -9.38 -9.10 10.85
N ILE A 35 -8.61 -9.34 9.78
CA ILE A 35 -7.81 -10.56 9.60
C ILE A 35 -6.61 -10.57 10.56
N GLY A 36 -5.96 -9.42 10.79
CA GLY A 36 -4.81 -9.29 11.68
C GLY A 36 -5.11 -9.54 13.15
N GLY A 37 -6.39 -9.69 13.54
CA GLY A 37 -6.79 -10.23 14.84
C GLY A 37 -6.34 -11.68 15.07
N VAL A 38 -6.03 -12.41 13.99
CA VAL A 38 -5.37 -13.72 14.03
C VAL A 38 -3.88 -13.50 13.81
N PRO A 39 -2.99 -14.03 14.65
CA PRO A 39 -1.55 -13.98 14.40
C PRO A 39 -1.22 -14.82 13.16
N ILE A 40 -1.20 -14.19 11.98
CA ILE A 40 -0.79 -14.82 10.73
C ILE A 40 0.74 -14.80 10.66
N PRO A 41 1.43 -15.95 10.74
CA PRO A 41 2.85 -16.00 10.46
C PRO A 41 3.07 -15.60 9.00
N PHE A 42 4.10 -14.80 8.73
CA PHE A 42 4.50 -14.45 7.35
C PHE A 42 4.84 -15.69 6.50
N ALA A 43 4.80 -16.90 7.06
CA ALA A 43 4.77 -18.16 6.35
C ALA A 43 3.63 -18.24 5.29
N ASP A 44 2.52 -17.50 5.46
CA ASP A 44 1.48 -17.30 4.44
C ASP A 44 1.74 -16.07 3.55
N ALA A 45 3.00 -15.64 3.39
CA ALA A 45 3.42 -14.50 2.56
C ALA A 45 2.78 -14.43 1.16
N PRO A 46 2.55 -15.54 0.43
CA PRO A 46 1.86 -15.49 -0.86
C PRO A 46 0.45 -14.89 -0.76
N LEU A 47 -0.28 -15.16 0.32
CA LEU A 47 -1.62 -14.64 0.55
C LEU A 47 -1.58 -13.13 0.82
N LEU A 48 -0.65 -12.66 1.65
CA LEU A 48 -0.46 -11.24 1.91
C LEU A 48 -0.07 -10.47 0.64
N ILE A 49 0.86 -11.00 -0.15
CA ILE A 49 1.25 -10.42 -1.43
C ILE A 49 0.04 -10.38 -2.37
N SER A 50 -0.77 -11.43 -2.42
CA SER A 50 -1.95 -11.48 -3.29
C SER A 50 -3.00 -10.43 -2.91
N ALA A 51 -3.21 -10.18 -1.62
CA ALA A 51 -4.12 -9.14 -1.14
C ALA A 51 -3.62 -7.72 -1.51
N GLN A 52 -2.32 -7.46 -1.37
CA GLN A 52 -1.71 -6.20 -1.80
C GLN A 52 -1.84 -6.01 -3.31
N VAL A 53 -1.57 -7.05 -4.11
CA VAL A 53 -1.72 -7.02 -5.56
C VAL A 53 -3.16 -6.80 -5.99
N ALA A 54 -4.14 -7.42 -5.32
CA ALA A 54 -5.55 -7.22 -5.62
C ALA A 54 -6.00 -5.78 -5.35
N MET A 55 -5.58 -5.19 -4.22
CA MET A 55 -5.82 -3.78 -3.90
C MET A 55 -5.18 -2.86 -4.94
N MET A 56 -3.91 -3.10 -5.28
CA MET A 56 -3.20 -2.30 -6.29
C MET A 56 -3.83 -2.45 -7.68
N ALA A 57 -4.32 -3.63 -8.05
CA ALA A 57 -5.04 -3.83 -9.32
C ALA A 57 -6.32 -2.99 -9.38
N LYS A 58 -7.10 -2.94 -8.29
CA LYS A 58 -8.28 -2.08 -8.20
C LYS A 58 -7.93 -0.59 -8.29
N ILE A 59 -6.84 -0.16 -7.67
CA ILE A 59 -6.35 1.21 -7.79
C ILE A 59 -5.92 1.49 -9.25
N SER A 60 -5.17 0.57 -9.87
CA SER A 60 -4.80 0.64 -11.29
C SER A 60 -6.02 0.82 -12.20
N ASP A 61 -7.10 0.07 -11.96
CA ASP A 61 -8.36 0.20 -12.71
C ASP A 61 -8.99 1.58 -12.53
N VAL A 62 -9.02 2.10 -11.29
CA VAL A 62 -9.49 3.46 -10.99
C VAL A 62 -8.68 4.50 -11.75
N TYR A 63 -7.36 4.32 -11.82
CA TYR A 63 -6.49 5.18 -12.58
C TYR A 63 -6.48 4.88 -14.07
N LYS A 64 -7.10 3.81 -14.58
CA LYS A 64 -6.95 3.36 -15.96
C LYS A 64 -5.46 3.26 -16.36
N ILE A 65 -4.67 2.59 -15.53
CA ILE A 65 -3.25 2.31 -15.74
C ILE A 65 -3.05 0.80 -15.76
N ASP A 66 -2.58 0.26 -16.88
CA ASP A 66 -2.25 -1.15 -16.99
C ASP A 66 -0.80 -1.41 -16.59
N ILE A 67 -0.61 -2.15 -15.49
CA ILE A 67 0.70 -2.49 -14.91
C ILE A 67 0.95 -4.00 -14.99
N GLY A 68 -0.08 -4.81 -15.33
CA GLY A 68 -0.02 -6.26 -15.27
C GLY A 68 0.17 -6.82 -13.84
N LYS A 69 -0.30 -8.05 -13.61
CA LYS A 69 -0.22 -8.68 -12.27
C LYS A 69 1.22 -8.84 -11.78
N ASP A 70 2.15 -9.17 -12.68
CA ASP A 70 3.56 -9.36 -12.35
C ASP A 70 4.24 -8.05 -11.96
N GLY A 71 3.91 -6.94 -12.63
CA GLY A 71 4.40 -5.60 -12.28
C GLY A 71 3.89 -5.15 -10.92
N LEU A 72 2.60 -5.37 -10.64
CA LEU A 72 2.02 -5.09 -9.32
C LEU A 72 2.65 -5.95 -8.22
N LYS A 73 2.89 -7.23 -8.49
CA LYS A 73 3.56 -8.15 -7.56
C LYS A 73 4.98 -7.69 -7.28
N MET A 74 5.73 -7.30 -8.31
CA MET A 74 7.09 -6.78 -8.18
C MET A 74 7.12 -5.52 -7.32
N LEU A 75 6.20 -4.59 -7.54
CA LEU A 75 6.07 -3.38 -6.74
C LEU A 75 5.72 -3.67 -5.27
N ALA A 76 4.78 -4.58 -5.03
CA ALA A 76 4.43 -5.01 -3.68
C ALA A 76 5.63 -5.67 -2.96
N VAL A 77 6.33 -6.59 -3.63
CA VAL A 77 7.54 -7.24 -3.11
C VAL A 77 8.64 -6.22 -2.84
N ALA A 78 8.86 -5.26 -3.75
CA ALA A 78 9.90 -4.25 -3.59
C ALA A 78 9.60 -3.30 -2.43
N ALA A 79 8.36 -2.81 -2.30
CA ALA A 79 7.98 -1.95 -1.20
C ALA A 79 8.07 -2.68 0.17
N LEU A 80 7.66 -3.95 0.24
CA LEU A 80 7.80 -4.76 1.46
C LEU A 80 9.26 -5.14 1.76
N GLY A 81 10.05 -5.47 0.74
CA GLY A 81 11.43 -5.94 0.86
C GLY A 81 12.43 -4.80 0.98
N ALA A 82 12.56 -3.97 -0.05
CA ALA A 82 13.52 -2.87 -0.12
C ALA A 82 13.13 -1.67 0.76
N GLY A 83 11.82 -1.40 0.90
CA GLY A 83 11.30 -0.30 1.73
C GLY A 83 11.01 -0.67 3.18
N GLY A 84 11.04 -1.98 3.48
CA GLY A 84 10.54 -2.53 4.73
C GLY A 84 11.45 -3.53 5.43
N GLY A 85 12.54 -4.02 4.81
CA GLY A 85 13.31 -5.16 5.32
C GLY A 85 13.72 -5.08 6.79
N GLY A 86 14.17 -3.90 7.27
CA GLY A 86 14.48 -3.69 8.69
C GLY A 86 13.29 -3.31 9.56
N PHE A 87 12.33 -2.53 9.02
CA PHE A 87 11.23 -1.97 9.79
C PHE A 87 10.04 -2.92 9.89
N ILE A 88 9.56 -3.44 8.77
CA ILE A 88 8.53 -4.48 8.70
C ILE A 88 9.03 -5.72 9.44
N GLY A 89 10.28 -6.13 9.22
CA GLY A 89 10.88 -7.25 9.95
C GLY A 89 10.83 -7.09 11.46
N ARG A 90 11.19 -5.90 11.98
CA ARG A 90 11.14 -5.59 13.43
C ARG A 90 9.72 -5.43 13.95
N VAL A 91 8.81 -4.85 13.17
CA VAL A 91 7.39 -4.70 13.52
C VAL A 91 6.71 -6.07 13.59
N ILE A 92 6.98 -6.96 12.64
CA ILE A 92 6.52 -8.34 12.66
C ILE A 92 7.14 -9.07 13.86
N ALA A 93 8.46 -9.02 14.03
CA ALA A 93 9.13 -9.67 15.15
C ALA A 93 8.55 -9.18 16.49
N ASN A 94 8.31 -7.88 16.65
CA ASN A 94 7.70 -7.33 17.87
C ASN A 94 6.22 -7.71 18.06
N ASN A 95 5.44 -7.86 16.98
CA ASN A 95 4.05 -8.33 17.07
C ASN A 95 3.98 -9.83 17.38
N LEU A 96 4.85 -10.62 16.76
CA LEU A 96 4.96 -12.06 16.99
C LEU A 96 5.52 -12.37 18.38
N LEU A 97 6.50 -11.60 18.85
CA LEU A 97 7.08 -11.69 20.19
C LEU A 97 6.09 -11.20 21.27
N LYS A 98 5.13 -10.32 20.94
CA LYS A 98 4.03 -9.93 21.84
C LYS A 98 2.85 -10.92 21.82
N CYS A 99 2.84 -11.86 20.89
CA CYS A 99 1.98 -13.05 20.94
C CYS A 99 2.61 -14.19 21.78
N ILE A 100 3.64 -13.90 22.59
CA ILE A 100 4.22 -14.84 23.57
C ILE A 100 3.25 -15.02 24.75
N PRO A 101 3.02 -16.27 25.17
CA PRO A 101 1.76 -16.80 25.73
C PRO A 101 1.32 -16.29 27.12
N PHE A 102 1.98 -15.26 27.67
CA PHE A 102 1.66 -14.70 28.99
C PHE A 102 0.71 -13.48 28.95
N GLY A 103 0.50 -12.86 27.78
CA GLY A 103 -0.52 -11.82 27.57
C GLY A 103 -1.50 -12.30 26.50
N GLY A 104 -2.72 -12.68 26.91
CA GLY A 104 -3.64 -13.46 26.09
C GLY A 104 -4.05 -12.88 24.70
N PRO A 105 -4.79 -13.67 23.90
CA PRO A 105 -5.11 -13.41 22.48
C PRO A 105 -5.76 -12.05 22.17
N LEU A 106 -6.44 -11.44 23.15
CA LEU A 106 -7.15 -10.17 22.99
C LEU A 106 -6.20 -8.97 22.78
N ILE A 107 -5.06 -8.94 23.48
CA ILE A 107 -4.08 -7.85 23.36
C ILE A 107 -3.22 -8.06 22.11
N GLY A 108 -2.84 -9.31 21.81
CA GLY A 108 -2.09 -9.67 20.60
C GLY A 108 -2.86 -9.38 19.31
N GLY A 109 -4.16 -9.69 19.27
CA GLY A 109 -5.00 -9.48 18.10
C GLY A 109 -5.21 -8.00 17.75
N LEU A 110 -5.37 -7.12 18.74
CA LEU A 110 -5.53 -5.68 18.50
C LEU A 110 -4.26 -5.05 17.90
N ILE A 111 -3.09 -5.39 18.46
CA ILE A 111 -1.80 -4.82 18.01
C ILE A 111 -1.43 -5.37 16.62
N SER A 112 -1.72 -6.65 16.35
CA SER A 112 -1.50 -7.28 15.06
C SER A 112 -2.46 -6.74 13.97
N GLY A 113 -3.75 -6.56 14.28
CA GLY A 113 -4.72 -5.91 13.41
C GLY A 113 -4.33 -4.48 13.04
N ALA A 114 -3.96 -3.66 14.03
CA ALA A 114 -3.50 -2.29 13.80
C ALA A 114 -2.24 -2.23 12.93
N THR A 115 -1.31 -3.17 13.12
CA THR A 115 -0.10 -3.26 12.31
C THR A 115 -0.41 -3.63 10.85
N ALA A 116 -1.25 -4.66 10.64
CA ALA A 116 -1.65 -5.09 9.31
C ALA A 116 -2.42 -3.97 8.55
N ALA A 117 -3.28 -3.25 9.27
CA ALA A 117 -3.98 -2.07 8.79
C ALA A 117 -3.00 -0.97 8.36
N ALA A 118 -2.01 -0.65 9.20
CA ALA A 118 -1.02 0.39 8.90
C ALA A 118 -0.14 0.06 7.69
N ILE A 119 0.28 -1.20 7.54
CA ILE A 119 1.05 -1.66 6.37
C ILE A 119 0.19 -1.53 5.10
N THR A 120 -1.05 -2.00 5.15
CA THR A 120 -1.98 -1.95 4.00
C THR A 120 -2.31 -0.52 3.60
N LEU A 121 -2.55 0.36 4.57
CA LEU A 121 -2.82 1.78 4.35
C LEU A 121 -1.62 2.46 3.70
N SER A 122 -0.43 2.20 4.23
CA SER A 122 0.81 2.79 3.72
C SER A 122 1.10 2.31 2.30
N MET A 123 0.91 1.01 2.02
CA MET A 123 1.09 0.43 0.69
C MET A 123 0.11 1.04 -0.32
N GLY A 124 -1.18 1.09 0.03
CA GLY A 124 -2.23 1.66 -0.80
C GLY A 124 -1.98 3.11 -1.15
N ASN A 125 -1.65 3.95 -0.16
CA ASN A 125 -1.39 5.37 -0.37
C ASN A 125 -0.13 5.61 -1.20
N SER A 126 0.92 4.81 -1.03
CA SER A 126 2.14 4.92 -1.84
C SER A 126 1.88 4.55 -3.30
N PHE A 127 1.06 3.53 -3.55
CA PHE A 127 0.69 3.16 -4.90
C PHE A 127 -0.25 4.19 -5.57
N ILE A 128 -1.16 4.80 -4.80
CA ILE A 128 -1.95 5.97 -5.22
C ILE A 128 -1.02 7.12 -5.65
N ALA A 129 0.03 7.41 -4.88
CA ALA A 129 1.00 8.46 -5.20
C ALA A 129 1.73 8.18 -6.53
N VAL A 130 2.13 6.92 -6.78
CA VAL A 130 2.71 6.50 -8.07
C VAL A 130 1.71 6.73 -9.21
N CYS A 131 0.48 6.24 -9.07
CA CYS A 131 -0.57 6.37 -10.10
C CYS A 131 -0.91 7.84 -10.40
N LYS A 132 -0.97 8.68 -9.37
CA LYS A 132 -1.19 10.12 -9.50
C LYS A 132 -0.07 10.78 -10.30
N LYS A 133 1.20 10.49 -9.99
CA LYS A 133 2.34 11.02 -10.75
C LYS A 133 2.32 10.61 -12.22
N VAL A 134 1.90 9.38 -12.50
CA VAL A 134 1.74 8.90 -13.88
C VAL A 134 0.68 9.70 -14.63
N LYS A 135 -0.48 9.99 -14.00
CA LYS A 135 -1.52 10.82 -14.62
C LYS A 135 -1.17 12.30 -14.75
N LEU A 136 -0.31 12.81 -13.87
CA LEU A 136 0.23 14.15 -14.00
C LEU A 136 1.25 14.25 -15.14
N GLY A 137 1.80 13.12 -15.61
CA GLY A 137 2.85 13.08 -16.63
C GLY A 137 4.25 13.20 -16.04
N GLU A 138 4.38 13.20 -14.72
CA GLU A 138 5.65 13.24 -13.99
C GLU A 138 6.37 11.89 -13.98
N LEU A 139 5.63 10.80 -14.20
CA LEU A 139 6.16 9.45 -14.39
C LEU A 139 5.59 8.84 -15.67
N ILE A 140 6.46 8.17 -16.42
CA ILE A 140 6.07 7.46 -17.64
C ILE A 140 5.45 6.11 -17.23
N TYR A 141 4.41 5.66 -17.93
CA TYR A 141 3.76 4.37 -17.66
C TYR A 141 4.74 3.19 -17.63
N SER A 142 5.69 3.16 -18.57
CA SER A 142 6.75 2.15 -18.64
C SER A 142 7.76 2.23 -17.48
N ASP A 143 7.83 3.37 -16.79
CA ASP A 143 8.74 3.58 -15.67
C ASP A 143 8.15 3.19 -14.31
N ILE A 144 6.87 2.83 -14.25
CA ILE A 144 6.22 2.45 -12.98
C ILE A 144 6.92 1.23 -12.38
N ILE A 145 7.24 0.24 -13.21
CA ILE A 145 7.97 -0.96 -12.81
C ILE A 145 9.49 -0.81 -12.97
N SER A 146 9.99 0.33 -13.46
CA SER A 146 11.43 0.56 -13.56
C SER A 146 11.99 0.95 -12.19
N THR A 147 13.32 1.01 -12.08
CA THR A 147 14.00 1.40 -10.83
C THR A 147 13.48 2.73 -10.30
N LYS A 148 13.09 3.68 -11.15
CA LYS A 148 12.55 4.98 -10.74
C LYS A 148 11.20 4.85 -10.04
N GLY A 149 10.24 4.14 -10.65
CA GLY A 149 8.92 3.93 -10.07
C GLY A 149 8.97 3.08 -8.81
N VAL A 150 9.79 2.02 -8.80
CA VAL A 150 10.04 1.19 -7.63
C VAL A 150 10.67 2.00 -6.49
N SER A 151 11.73 2.76 -6.74
CA SER A 151 12.36 3.61 -5.71
C SER A 151 11.42 4.69 -5.19
N TYR A 152 10.60 5.30 -6.05
CA TYR A 152 9.61 6.28 -5.64
C TYR A 152 8.54 5.64 -4.74
N MET A 153 7.95 4.51 -5.17
CA MET A 153 6.96 3.78 -4.37
C MET A 153 7.53 3.36 -3.01
N THR A 154 8.75 2.84 -3.01
CA THR A 154 9.45 2.39 -1.81
C THR A 154 9.72 3.55 -0.86
N GLY A 155 10.19 4.69 -1.38
CA GLY A 155 10.41 5.89 -0.59
C GLY A 155 9.12 6.49 -0.02
N GLU A 156 8.04 6.52 -0.81
CA GLU A 156 6.72 6.94 -0.30
C GLU A 156 6.20 5.96 0.76
N PHE A 157 6.37 4.65 0.56
CA PHE A 157 5.97 3.64 1.53
C PHE A 157 6.68 3.84 2.88
N GLU A 158 8.00 4.07 2.86
CA GLU A 158 8.76 4.36 4.07
C GLU A 158 8.27 5.64 4.77
N LYS A 159 7.98 6.71 4.00
CA LYS A 159 7.42 7.96 4.56
C LYS A 159 6.06 7.73 5.23
N GLN A 160 5.17 6.98 4.60
CA GLN A 160 3.85 6.66 5.14
C GLN A 160 3.96 5.82 6.42
N MET A 161 4.84 4.82 6.45
CA MET A 161 5.09 4.01 7.65
C MET A 161 5.68 4.85 8.80
N LYS A 162 6.55 5.84 8.51
CA LYS A 162 7.07 6.77 9.53
C LYS A 162 5.99 7.71 10.06
N LYS A 163 5.07 8.15 9.21
CA LYS A 163 3.95 9.03 9.59
C LYS A 163 2.94 8.33 10.50
N ASN A 164 2.68 7.05 10.26
CA ASN A 164 1.78 6.20 11.06
C ASN A 164 2.40 5.73 12.39
N LYS A 165 3.58 6.23 12.75
CA LYS A 165 4.31 5.90 13.99
C LYS A 165 4.06 6.88 15.14
N LYS A 166 3.31 7.96 14.88
CA LYS A 166 2.88 8.96 15.87
C LYS A 166 1.48 8.70 16.36
#